data_AF-A0A7S0VPN4-F1
#
_entry.id   AF-A0A7S0VPN4-F1
#
_cell.length_a   1.000
_cell.length_b   1.000
_cell.length_c   1.000
_cell.angle_alpha   90.00
_cell.angle_beta   90.00
_cell.angle_gamma   90.00
#
_symmetry.space_group_name_H-M   'P 1'
#
loop_
_entity.id
_entity.type
_entity.pdbx_description
1 polymer ?
#
loop_
_entity_poly.entity_id
_entity_poly.type
_entity_poly.pdbx_seq_one_letter_code
_entity_poly.pdbx_strand_id
1 'polypeptide(L)'
;KVLEVLEGLLKLKNKECDDRMQEMRALPVVLDLFFKYEWHSFLHNLVQRLIEDILQGGNEELKRSLFTDGELLDRIISAHARNDEWVKEPKRSRLGYMGQLRNIANAIMRKCKEEGGAGAWIAEFTDQPSWRHFCESELDPTNERYERLQLGSEQGRPNTHQQQEEEDDFPPPPATINPYDHFNFRAPDDDDQEDLFDDDDQE
;
A
#
# COMPACT_ATOMS: atom_id res chain seq x y z
N LYS A 1 5.43 -14.74 -5.88
CA LYS A 1 5.83 -16.18 -5.78
C LYS A 1 7.03 -16.42 -4.86
N VAL A 2 8.30 -16.12 -5.22
CA VAL A 2 9.45 -16.44 -4.34
C VAL A 2 9.38 -15.71 -2.98
N LEU A 3 9.06 -14.42 -2.98
CA LEU A 3 8.95 -13.65 -1.74
C LEU A 3 7.75 -14.07 -0.86
N GLU A 4 6.66 -14.56 -1.46
CA GLU A 4 5.52 -15.10 -0.72
C GLU A 4 5.88 -16.42 -0.03
N VAL A 5 6.71 -17.25 -0.70
CA VAL A 5 7.26 -18.46 -0.08
C VAL A 5 8.16 -18.09 1.09
N LEU A 6 9.02 -17.08 0.94
CA LEU A 6 9.86 -16.60 2.06
C LEU A 6 9.02 -16.07 3.23
N GLU A 7 7.99 -15.26 2.96
CA GLU A 7 7.05 -14.80 4.01
C GLU A 7 6.34 -16.00 4.67
N GLY A 8 5.88 -16.97 3.88
CA GLY A 8 5.24 -18.18 4.39
C GLY A 8 6.16 -19.01 5.29
N LEU A 9 7.44 -19.14 4.91
CA LEU A 9 8.45 -19.87 5.70
C LEU A 9 8.77 -19.14 7.03
N LEU A 10 8.86 -17.81 7.01
CA LEU A 10 9.07 -17.02 8.24
C LEU A 10 7.92 -17.17 9.23
N LYS A 11 6.68 -17.26 8.75
CA LYS A 11 5.50 -17.48 9.61
C LYS A 11 5.49 -18.82 10.32
N LEU A 12 6.23 -19.82 9.81
CA LEU A 12 6.38 -21.11 10.48
C LEU A 12 7.29 -21.02 11.71
N LYS A 13 8.00 -19.89 11.92
CA LYS A 13 8.93 -19.67 13.05
C LYS A 13 9.92 -20.83 13.24
N ASN A 14 10.33 -21.44 12.14
CA ASN A 14 11.28 -22.53 12.15
C ASN A 14 12.69 -21.97 12.12
N LYS A 15 13.48 -22.25 13.16
CA LYS A 15 14.88 -21.81 13.27
C LYS A 15 15.70 -22.19 12.05
N GLU A 16 15.49 -23.37 11.46
CA GLU A 16 16.23 -23.82 10.27
C GLU A 16 15.96 -22.92 9.05
N CYS A 17 14.75 -22.37 8.93
CA CYS A 17 14.43 -21.42 7.88
C CYS A 17 15.14 -20.08 8.12
N ASP A 18 15.15 -19.60 9.36
CA ASP A 18 15.84 -18.37 9.74
C ASP A 18 17.34 -18.46 9.48
N ASP A 19 17.97 -19.57 9.89
CA ASP A 19 19.40 -19.84 9.67
C ASP A 19 19.69 -19.86 8.16
N ARG A 20 18.86 -20.54 7.36
CA ARG A 20 19.04 -20.61 5.90
C ARG A 20 18.88 -19.26 5.20
N MET A 21 17.98 -18.39 5.69
CA MET A 21 17.82 -17.03 5.15
C MET A 21 19.06 -16.16 5.39
N GLN A 22 19.70 -16.32 6.54
CA GLN A 22 20.95 -15.63 6.85
C GLN A 22 22.09 -16.16 5.97
N GLU A 23 22.25 -17.48 5.85
CA GLU A 23 23.28 -18.12 5.00
C GLU A 23 23.22 -17.61 3.55
N MET A 24 22.01 -17.44 3.01
CA MET A 24 21.82 -17.00 1.64
C MET A 24 21.89 -15.48 1.47
N ARG A 25 22.12 -14.70 2.54
CA ARG A 25 22.03 -13.23 2.56
C ARG A 25 20.73 -12.73 1.89
N ALA A 26 19.61 -13.38 2.22
CA ALA A 26 18.33 -13.11 1.58
C ALA A 26 17.80 -11.70 1.91
N LEU A 27 18.02 -11.21 3.14
CA LEU A 27 17.50 -9.91 3.59
C LEU A 27 18.02 -8.71 2.76
N PRO A 28 19.35 -8.56 2.52
CA PRO A 28 19.85 -7.53 1.61
C PRO A 28 19.18 -7.55 0.24
N VAL A 29 19.02 -8.74 -0.36
CA VAL A 29 18.41 -8.89 -1.69
C VAL A 29 16.94 -8.48 -1.66
N VAL A 30 16.19 -8.88 -0.64
CA VAL A 30 14.78 -8.50 -0.47
C VAL A 30 14.64 -6.98 -0.33
N LEU A 31 15.51 -6.35 0.45
CA LEU A 31 15.54 -4.90 0.62
C LEU A 31 15.96 -4.19 -0.68
N ASP A 32 16.92 -4.72 -1.43
CA ASP A 32 17.30 -4.17 -2.75
C ASP A 32 16.11 -4.17 -3.71
N LEU A 33 15.34 -5.26 -3.73
CA LEU A 33 14.14 -5.36 -4.56
C LEU A 33 13.09 -4.32 -4.14
N PHE A 34 12.91 -4.08 -2.84
CA PHE A 34 11.98 -3.07 -2.32
C PHE A 34 12.24 -1.68 -2.91
N PHE A 35 13.50 -1.23 -2.88
CA PHE A 35 13.88 0.10 -3.38
C PHE A 35 14.05 0.15 -4.90
N LYS A 36 14.45 -0.96 -5.54
CA LYS A 36 14.59 -1.04 -7.00
C LYS A 36 13.25 -0.89 -7.72
N TYR A 37 12.19 -1.48 -7.19
CA TYR A 37 10.86 -1.45 -7.81
C TYR A 37 9.95 -0.44 -7.12
N GLU A 38 10.19 0.84 -7.39
CA GLU A 38 9.60 2.00 -6.70
C GLU A 38 8.06 2.06 -6.74
N TRP A 39 7.43 1.37 -7.70
CA TRP A 39 5.99 1.42 -7.98
C TRP A 39 5.28 0.08 -7.81
N HIS A 40 5.92 -0.91 -7.16
CA HIS A 40 5.36 -2.25 -7.03
C HIS A 40 4.68 -2.46 -5.67
N SER A 41 3.46 -1.95 -5.50
CA SER A 41 2.74 -1.93 -4.21
C SER A 41 2.63 -3.30 -3.53
N PHE A 42 2.39 -4.38 -4.29
CA PHE A 42 2.32 -5.73 -3.73
C PHE A 42 3.65 -6.18 -3.11
N LEU A 43 4.77 -5.81 -3.75
CA LEU A 43 6.12 -6.14 -3.28
C LEU A 43 6.38 -5.38 -1.98
N HIS A 44 6.07 -4.09 -1.94
CA HIS A 44 6.27 -3.28 -0.74
C HIS A 44 5.45 -3.79 0.44
N ASN A 45 4.19 -4.20 0.21
CA ASN A 45 3.36 -4.79 1.25
C ASN A 45 3.90 -6.14 1.74
N LEU A 46 4.49 -6.93 0.84
CA LEU A 46 5.09 -8.22 1.18
C LEU A 46 6.37 -8.06 2.00
N VAL A 47 7.25 -7.13 1.59
CA VAL A 47 8.48 -6.83 2.32
C VAL A 47 8.19 -6.17 3.67
N GLN A 48 7.21 -5.25 3.74
CA GLN A 48 6.76 -4.69 5.02
C GLN A 48 6.34 -5.80 5.99
N ARG A 49 5.46 -6.71 5.55
CA ARG A 49 5.00 -7.84 6.38
C ARG A 49 6.16 -8.75 6.80
N LEU A 50 7.07 -9.06 5.88
CA LEU A 50 8.26 -9.85 6.16
C LEU A 50 9.12 -9.20 7.25
N ILE A 51 9.36 -7.89 7.17
CA ILE A 51 10.12 -7.15 8.19
C ILE A 51 9.37 -7.16 9.54
N GLU A 52 8.07 -6.92 9.53
CA GLU A 52 7.23 -6.95 10.74
C GLU A 52 7.24 -8.33 11.40
N ASP A 53 7.18 -9.41 10.62
CA ASP A 53 7.23 -10.79 11.10
C ASP A 53 8.59 -11.12 11.73
N ILE A 54 9.69 -10.69 11.12
CA ILE A 54 11.05 -10.84 11.68
C ILE A 54 11.17 -10.09 13.01
N LEU A 55 10.70 -8.84 13.06
CA LEU A 55 10.75 -8.02 14.28
C LEU A 55 9.89 -8.62 15.41
N GLN A 56 8.79 -9.30 15.10
CA GLN A 56 7.88 -9.88 16.08
C GLN A 56 8.32 -11.27 16.57
N GLY A 57 8.83 -12.12 15.67
CA GLY A 57 8.97 -13.55 15.96
C GLY A 57 10.16 -14.24 15.32
N GLY A 58 11.02 -13.54 14.57
CA GLY A 58 12.27 -14.09 14.06
C GLY A 58 13.26 -14.39 15.18
N ASN A 59 14.21 -15.29 14.94
CA ASN A 59 15.31 -15.51 15.87
C ASN A 59 16.19 -14.23 16.03
N GLU A 60 16.93 -14.15 17.14
CA GLU A 60 17.73 -12.96 17.48
C GLU A 60 18.83 -12.67 16.46
N GLU A 61 19.36 -13.70 15.82
CA GLU A 61 20.42 -13.57 14.82
C GLU A 61 19.89 -12.99 13.50
N LEU A 62 18.69 -13.39 13.06
CA LEU A 62 18.03 -12.88 11.86
C LEU A 62 17.61 -11.43 12.06
N LYS A 63 17.10 -11.13 13.26
CA LYS A 63 16.82 -9.76 13.70
C LYS A 63 18.06 -8.90 13.63
N ARG A 64 19.20 -9.35 14.18
CA ARG A 64 20.47 -8.60 14.08
C ARG A 64 20.92 -8.44 12.62
N SER A 65 20.87 -9.51 11.82
CA SER A 65 21.23 -9.49 10.40
C SER A 65 20.39 -8.49 9.60
N LEU A 66 19.12 -8.29 9.94
CA LEU A 66 18.26 -7.26 9.32
C LEU A 66 18.84 -5.85 9.48
N PHE A 67 19.44 -5.54 10.63
CA PHE A 67 20.06 -4.24 10.89
C PHE A 67 21.51 -4.17 10.41
N THR A 68 22.28 -5.26 10.52
CA THR A 68 23.70 -5.29 10.16
C THR A 68 23.96 -5.57 8.68
N ASP A 69 23.48 -6.71 8.16
CA ASP A 69 23.66 -7.05 6.74
C ASP A 69 22.65 -6.31 5.86
N GLY A 70 21.43 -6.17 6.36
CA GLY A 70 20.35 -5.49 5.66
C GLY A 70 20.49 -3.97 5.67
N GLU A 71 21.27 -3.39 6.58
CA GLU A 71 21.45 -1.93 6.72
C GLU A 71 20.11 -1.17 6.75
N LEU A 72 19.10 -1.76 7.41
CA LEU A 72 17.72 -1.30 7.29
C LEU A 72 17.52 0.18 7.67
N LEU A 73 18.19 0.65 8.74
CA LEU A 73 18.06 2.04 9.20
C LEU A 73 18.62 3.03 8.15
N ASP A 74 19.83 2.77 7.66
CA ASP A 74 20.49 3.62 6.67
C ASP A 74 19.71 3.64 5.36
N ARG A 75 19.13 2.51 4.96
CA ARG A 75 18.25 2.42 3.79
C ARG A 75 16.97 3.24 3.97
N ILE A 76 16.36 3.23 5.16
CA ILE A 76 15.17 4.07 5.44
C ILE A 76 15.52 5.56 5.31
N ILE A 77 16.61 5.99 5.96
CA ILE A 77 17.07 7.39 5.93
C ILE A 77 17.38 7.80 4.49
N SER A 78 18.17 7.00 3.77
CA SER A 78 18.56 7.26 2.38
C SER A 78 17.36 7.31 1.45
N ALA A 79 16.37 6.43 1.65
CA ALA A 79 15.17 6.41 0.84
C ALA A 79 14.27 7.63 1.09
N HIS A 80 14.26 8.17 2.30
CA HIS A 80 13.60 9.43 2.60
C HIS A 80 14.27 10.60 1.88
N ALA A 81 15.59 10.75 2.02
CA ALA A 81 16.36 11.79 1.35
C ALA A 81 16.19 11.76 -0.18
N ARG A 82 16.22 10.56 -0.77
CA ARG A 82 15.94 10.35 -2.20
C ARG A 82 14.54 10.81 -2.58
N ASN A 83 13.53 10.51 -1.76
CA ASN A 83 12.17 10.97 -2.02
C ASN A 83 12.05 12.50 -1.94
N ASP A 84 12.75 13.14 -1.00
CA ASP A 84 12.74 14.59 -0.85
C ASP A 84 13.39 15.29 -2.04
N GLU A 85 14.45 14.71 -2.61
CA GLU A 85 15.03 15.15 -3.86
C GLU A 85 14.09 14.93 -5.04
N TRP A 86 13.46 13.75 -5.11
CA TRP A 86 12.53 13.37 -6.18
C TRP A 86 11.32 14.30 -6.29
N VAL A 87 10.75 14.71 -5.15
CA VAL A 87 9.55 15.57 -5.13
C VAL A 87 9.86 17.04 -5.45
N LYS A 88 11.13 17.47 -5.39
CA LYS A 88 11.52 18.84 -5.82
C LYS A 88 11.36 19.04 -7.33
N GLU A 89 11.40 17.97 -8.12
CA GLU A 89 11.20 18.06 -9.57
C GLU A 89 9.73 18.37 -9.92
N PRO A 90 9.49 19.25 -10.90
CA PRO A 90 8.13 19.59 -11.31
C PRO A 90 7.39 18.35 -11.83
N LYS A 91 6.12 18.20 -11.42
CA LYS A 91 5.23 17.07 -11.76
C LYS A 91 5.62 15.71 -11.16
N ARG A 92 6.61 15.63 -10.27
CA ARG A 92 6.87 14.41 -9.51
C ARG A 92 5.99 14.34 -8.28
N SER A 93 5.50 13.14 -8.01
CA SER A 93 4.80 12.80 -6.77
C SER A 93 5.69 11.89 -5.91
N ARG A 94 5.36 11.79 -4.63
CA ARG A 94 6.02 10.91 -3.65
C ARG A 94 6.18 9.48 -4.18
N LEU A 95 7.31 8.84 -3.88
CA LEU A 95 7.58 7.46 -4.29
C LEU A 95 6.55 6.47 -3.70
N GLY A 96 6.24 5.42 -4.45
CA GLY A 96 5.15 4.49 -4.13
C GLY A 96 5.31 3.74 -2.81
N TYR A 97 6.53 3.44 -2.39
CA TYR A 97 6.82 2.68 -1.17
C TYR A 97 6.81 3.52 0.12
N MET A 98 6.65 4.84 0.04
CA MET A 98 6.89 5.71 1.19
C MET A 98 5.88 5.53 2.33
N GLY A 99 4.68 5.03 2.03
CA GLY A 99 3.71 4.64 3.06
C GLY A 99 4.20 3.44 3.87
N GLN A 100 4.66 2.40 3.18
CA GLN A 100 5.23 1.19 3.77
C GLN A 100 6.51 1.50 4.54
N LEU A 101 7.36 2.39 4.01
CA LEU A 101 8.58 2.83 4.69
C LEU A 101 8.27 3.48 6.05
N ARG A 102 7.25 4.35 6.12
CA ARG A 102 6.77 4.93 7.38
C ARG A 102 6.31 3.85 8.35
N ASN A 103 5.53 2.88 7.87
CA ASN A 103 5.04 1.79 8.72
C ASN A 103 6.18 0.95 9.29
N ILE A 104 7.21 0.65 8.48
CA ILE A 104 8.41 -0.07 8.92
C ILE A 104 9.14 0.74 10.02
N ALA A 105 9.38 2.03 9.79
CA ALA A 105 10.04 2.89 10.78
C ALA A 105 9.25 2.94 12.10
N ASN A 106 7.92 3.07 12.03
CA ASN A 106 7.05 3.04 13.20
C ASN A 106 7.06 1.67 13.90
N ALA A 107 7.16 0.57 13.16
CA ALA A 107 7.27 -0.78 13.73
C ALA A 107 8.56 -0.95 14.53
N ILE A 108 9.69 -0.44 14.01
CA ILE A 108 10.98 -0.41 14.71
C ILE A 108 10.87 0.41 15.99
N MET A 109 10.32 1.62 15.91
CA MET A 109 10.17 2.50 17.08
C MET A 109 9.24 1.94 18.14
N ARG A 110 8.14 1.28 17.74
CA ARG A 110 7.25 0.57 18.67
C ARG A 110 8.00 -0.54 19.40
N LYS A 111 8.76 -1.35 18.67
CA LYS A 111 9.57 -2.43 19.24
C LYS A 111 10.68 -1.92 20.17
N CYS A 112 11.29 -0.77 19.85
CA CYS A 112 12.25 -0.11 20.74
C CYS A 112 11.61 0.36 22.07
N LYS A 113 10.34 0.77 22.04
CA LYS A 113 9.59 1.24 23.22
C LYS A 113 8.95 0.11 24.03
N GLU A 114 8.93 -1.12 23.52
CA GLU A 114 8.39 -2.27 24.26
C GLU A 114 9.23 -2.55 25.51
N GLU A 115 8.59 -2.53 26.67
CA GLU A 115 9.22 -2.85 27.95
C GLU A 115 9.60 -4.35 27.99
N GLY A 116 10.88 -4.65 28.21
CA GLY A 116 11.42 -6.02 28.28
C GLY A 116 12.72 -6.20 27.50
N GLY A 117 13.17 -7.45 27.35
CA GLY A 117 14.45 -7.76 26.68
C GLY A 117 14.49 -7.45 25.17
N ALA A 118 13.32 -7.36 24.52
CA ALA A 118 13.22 -7.10 23.08
C ALA A 118 13.53 -5.64 22.71
N GLY A 119 13.26 -4.67 23.58
CA GLY A 119 13.63 -3.26 23.34
C GLY A 119 15.13 -3.02 23.45
N ALA A 120 15.81 -3.76 24.34
CA ALA A 120 17.21 -3.54 24.67
C ALA A 120 18.18 -3.78 23.49
N TRP A 121 17.94 -4.80 22.67
CA TRP A 121 18.81 -5.09 21.53
C TRP A 121 18.53 -4.16 20.33
N ILE A 122 17.29 -3.71 20.13
CA ILE A 122 16.97 -2.72 19.07
C ILE A 122 17.56 -1.37 19.43
N ALA A 123 17.52 -1.01 20.72
CA ALA A 123 18.10 0.22 21.23
C ALA A 123 19.58 0.37 20.84
N GLU A 124 20.35 -0.73 20.82
CA GLU A 124 21.74 -0.76 20.34
C GLU A 124 21.89 -0.18 18.93
N PHE A 125 20.95 -0.51 18.03
CA PHE A 125 20.96 -0.03 16.66
C PHE A 125 20.34 1.36 16.50
N THR A 126 19.30 1.67 17.27
CA THR A 126 18.54 2.93 17.15
C THR A 126 19.12 4.09 17.97
N ASP A 127 20.14 3.85 18.81
CA ASP A 127 20.88 4.87 19.57
C ASP A 127 21.74 5.78 18.68
N GLN A 128 21.83 5.48 17.38
CA GLN A 128 22.61 6.25 16.43
C GLN A 128 22.05 7.67 16.22
N PRO A 129 22.90 8.72 16.21
CA PRO A 129 22.46 10.10 16.03
C PRO A 129 21.68 10.35 14.73
N SER A 130 22.07 9.67 13.63
CA SER A 130 21.40 9.76 12.33
C SER A 130 19.95 9.28 12.41
N TRP A 131 19.71 8.15 13.08
CA TRP A 131 18.38 7.60 13.28
C TRP A 131 17.51 8.47 14.18
N ARG A 132 18.06 8.97 15.29
CA ARG A 132 17.35 9.91 16.17
C ARG A 132 16.93 11.18 15.44
N HIS A 133 17.86 11.77 14.71
CA HIS A 133 17.58 12.97 13.92
C HIS A 133 16.46 12.71 12.90
N PHE A 134 16.51 11.60 12.17
CA PHE A 134 15.45 11.20 11.24
C PHE A 134 14.09 11.04 11.94
N CYS A 135 14.05 10.43 13.12
CA CYS A 135 12.81 10.27 13.86
C CYS A 135 12.20 11.62 14.24
N GLU A 136 13.01 12.53 14.78
CA GLU A 136 12.58 13.85 15.24
C GLU A 136 12.23 14.81 14.09
N SER A 137 13.01 14.79 13.00
CA SER A 137 12.84 15.76 11.91
C SER A 137 11.84 15.31 10.85
N GLU A 138 11.73 14.01 10.58
CA GLU A 138 10.91 13.48 9.48
C GLU A 138 9.76 12.60 9.97
N LEU A 139 10.04 11.60 10.80
CA LEU A 139 9.05 10.56 11.14
C LEU A 139 7.94 11.11 12.03
N ASP A 140 8.29 11.80 13.11
CA ASP A 140 7.33 12.34 14.09
C ASP A 140 6.41 13.40 13.45
N PRO A 141 6.93 14.42 12.73
CA PRO A 141 6.05 15.38 12.03
C PRO A 141 5.18 14.72 10.97
N THR A 142 5.70 13.71 10.27
CA THR A 142 4.91 12.93 9.31
C THR A 142 3.78 12.20 10.02
N ASN A 143 4.05 11.53 11.13
CA ASN A 143 3.03 10.82 11.91
C ASN A 143 1.95 11.77 12.43
N GLU A 144 2.32 12.90 13.02
CA GLU A 144 1.37 13.93 13.48
C GLU A 144 0.47 14.44 12.35
N ARG A 145 1.03 14.66 11.16
CA ARG A 145 0.24 15.05 9.98
C ARG A 145 -0.74 13.95 9.59
N TYR A 146 -0.31 12.68 9.60
CA TYR A 146 -1.18 11.54 9.30
C TYR A 146 -2.31 11.39 10.33
N GLU A 147 -2.01 11.51 11.62
CA GLU A 147 -3.00 11.44 12.70
C GLU A 147 -4.00 12.59 12.60
N ARG A 148 -3.53 13.81 12.34
CA ARG A 148 -4.39 14.98 12.11
C ARG A 148 -5.33 14.78 10.91
N LEU A 149 -4.85 14.19 9.82
CA LEU A 149 -5.67 13.90 8.64
C LEU A 149 -6.70 12.78 8.90
N GLN A 150 -6.35 11.78 9.72
CA GLN A 150 -7.26 10.70 10.11
C GLN A 150 -8.33 11.18 11.10
N LEU A 151 -8.01 12.11 11.98
CA LEU A 151 -8.96 12.71 12.93
C LEU A 151 -9.78 13.86 12.31
N GLY A 152 -9.27 14.50 11.26
CA GLY A 152 -9.94 15.58 10.52
C GLY A 152 -10.85 15.11 9.37
N SER A 153 -10.97 13.80 9.13
CA SER A 153 -11.76 13.26 8.01
C SER A 153 -13.28 13.24 8.22
N GLU A 154 -13.82 13.96 9.21
CA GLU A 154 -15.23 14.41 9.16
C GLU A 154 -15.44 15.60 8.21
N GLN A 155 -14.38 16.18 7.64
CA GLN A 155 -14.53 17.17 6.56
C GLN A 155 -13.78 16.74 5.29
N GLY A 156 -14.56 16.25 4.33
CA GLY A 156 -14.29 16.36 2.89
C GLY A 156 -13.08 15.60 2.37
N ARG A 157 -13.29 14.38 1.88
CA ARG A 157 -12.40 13.77 0.88
C ARG A 157 -12.34 14.70 -0.35
N PRO A 158 -11.19 15.20 -0.80
CA PRO A 158 -11.10 15.77 -2.13
C PRO A 158 -11.16 14.62 -3.14
N ASN A 159 -12.35 14.41 -3.69
CA ASN A 159 -12.54 13.51 -4.81
C ASN A 159 -11.73 14.07 -5.98
N THR A 160 -10.85 13.25 -6.54
CA THR A 160 -10.09 13.60 -7.75
C THR A 160 -11.03 13.50 -8.94
N HIS A 161 -11.86 14.51 -9.18
CA HIS A 161 -12.48 14.79 -10.47
C HIS A 161 -12.71 16.31 -10.56
N GLN A 162 -11.91 16.97 -11.39
CA GLN A 162 -12.17 18.33 -11.83
C GLN A 162 -13.48 18.32 -12.62
N GLN A 163 -14.54 18.88 -12.06
CA GLN A 163 -15.60 19.53 -12.85
C GLN A 163 -15.90 20.85 -12.15
N GLN A 164 -15.67 21.94 -12.87
CA GLN A 164 -16.10 23.27 -12.49
C GLN A 164 -17.62 23.25 -12.38
N GLU A 165 -18.15 23.55 -11.20
CA GLU A 165 -19.57 23.81 -11.02
C GLU A 165 -19.83 25.24 -11.52
N GLU A 166 -20.35 25.36 -12.74
CA GLU A 166 -21.10 26.55 -13.14
C GLU A 166 -22.49 26.44 -12.48
N GLU A 167 -22.85 27.44 -11.68
CA GLU A 167 -24.19 27.57 -11.10
C GLU A 167 -25.20 27.88 -12.22
N ASP A 168 -25.91 26.85 -12.71
CA ASP A 168 -27.10 27.03 -13.53
C ASP A 168 -28.37 27.08 -12.65
N ASP A 169 -29.04 28.23 -12.68
CA ASP A 169 -30.31 28.55 -12.01
C ASP A 169 -31.45 27.69 -12.59
N PHE A 170 -31.83 26.61 -11.90
CA PHE A 170 -32.93 25.75 -12.33
C PHE A 170 -34.25 26.16 -11.63
N PRO A 171 -35.31 26.51 -12.39
CA PRO A 171 -36.59 26.87 -11.78
C PRO A 171 -37.29 25.63 -11.17
N PRO A 172 -38.14 25.81 -10.14
CA PRO A 172 -38.72 24.69 -9.39
C PRO A 172 -39.70 23.86 -10.25
N PRO A 173 -39.81 22.54 -9.98
CA PRO A 173 -40.62 21.65 -10.80
C PRO A 173 -42.13 21.88 -10.61
N PRO A 174 -42.95 21.69 -11.67
CA PRO A 174 -44.39 21.86 -11.58
C PRO A 174 -45.08 20.73 -10.80
N ALA A 175 -46.18 21.09 -10.16
CA ALA A 175 -46.94 20.22 -9.27
C ALA A 175 -47.66 19.07 -9.99
N THR A 176 -47.57 17.87 -9.39
CA THR A 176 -48.47 16.72 -9.46
C THR A 176 -48.78 16.09 -10.83
N ILE A 177 -48.13 14.96 -11.11
CA ILE A 177 -48.62 13.93 -12.07
C ILE A 177 -48.85 12.63 -11.28
N ASN A 178 -50.04 12.05 -11.46
CA ASN A 178 -50.58 10.91 -10.73
C ASN A 178 -49.87 9.59 -11.11
N PRO A 179 -49.50 8.69 -10.17
CA PRO A 179 -48.60 7.55 -10.45
C PRO A 179 -49.20 6.38 -11.23
N TYR A 180 -50.36 6.53 -11.87
CA TYR A 180 -51.07 5.42 -12.55
C TYR A 180 -51.27 5.60 -14.06
N ASP A 181 -50.81 6.69 -14.67
CA ASP A 181 -50.87 6.83 -16.11
C ASP A 181 -49.57 6.32 -16.76
N HIS A 182 -49.71 5.24 -17.54
CA HIS A 182 -48.74 4.58 -18.43
C HIS A 182 -48.02 3.33 -17.91
N PHE A 183 -48.78 2.32 -17.52
CA PHE A 183 -48.42 0.93 -17.82
C PHE A 183 -49.09 0.53 -19.15
N ASN A 184 -48.35 0.53 -20.25
CA ASN A 184 -48.71 -0.26 -21.43
C ASN A 184 -47.44 -0.87 -22.03
N PHE A 185 -47.04 -2.00 -21.44
CA PHE A 185 -45.96 -2.84 -21.92
C PHE A 185 -46.50 -3.65 -23.10
N ARG A 186 -46.11 -3.30 -24.34
CA ARG A 186 -46.40 -4.14 -25.50
C ARG A 186 -45.24 -5.12 -25.66
N ALA A 187 -45.47 -6.37 -25.24
CA ALA A 187 -44.58 -7.48 -25.57
C ALA A 187 -44.63 -7.75 -27.09
N PRO A 188 -43.52 -8.21 -27.71
CA PRO A 188 -43.54 -8.69 -29.09
C PRO A 188 -44.24 -10.04 -29.13
N ASP A 189 -45.27 -10.18 -29.96
CA ASP A 189 -45.90 -11.47 -30.23
C ASP A 189 -45.02 -12.26 -31.21
N ASP A 190 -44.56 -13.43 -30.77
CA ASP A 190 -44.16 -14.56 -31.63
C ASP A 190 -45.43 -15.06 -32.33
N ASP A 191 -45.51 -14.89 -33.66
CA ASP A 191 -46.19 -15.80 -34.60
C ASP A 191 -46.11 -15.17 -36.00
N ASP A 192 -45.24 -15.73 -36.86
CA ASP A 192 -45.42 -15.91 -38.31
C ASP A 192 -44.08 -16.40 -38.90
N GLN A 193 -43.84 -17.70 -38.74
CA GLN A 193 -42.98 -18.47 -39.64
C GLN A 193 -43.80 -18.81 -40.88
N GLU A 194 -43.26 -18.52 -42.07
CA GLU A 194 -43.54 -19.09 -43.42
C GLU A 194 -42.96 -18.04 -44.41
N ASP A 195 -42.08 -18.26 -45.39
CA ASP A 195 -41.47 -19.43 -46.00
C ASP A 195 -40.16 -18.96 -46.67
N LEU A 196 -39.03 -19.66 -46.45
CA LEU A 196 -37.76 -19.44 -47.15
C LEU A 196 -37.13 -20.79 -47.47
N PHE A 197 -37.65 -21.46 -48.50
CA PHE A 197 -36.97 -22.53 -49.24
C PHE A 197 -37.35 -22.44 -50.73
N ASP A 198 -36.35 -22.16 -51.56
CA ASP A 198 -36.00 -22.73 -52.89
C ASP A 198 -37.04 -23.62 -53.61
N ASP A 199 -37.20 -23.68 -54.93
CA ASP A 199 -36.41 -23.29 -56.11
C ASP A 199 -37.31 -23.58 -57.36
N ASP A 200 -36.85 -23.17 -58.56
CA ASP A 200 -37.13 -23.75 -59.89
C ASP A 200 -38.45 -23.44 -60.68
N ASP A 201 -38.27 -22.55 -61.67
CA ASP A 201 -38.52 -22.67 -63.13
C ASP A 201 -39.82 -23.24 -63.75
N GLN A 202 -40.44 -22.41 -64.61
CA GLN A 202 -41.06 -22.68 -65.93
C GLN A 202 -41.73 -21.36 -66.42
N GLU A 203 -41.65 -20.86 -67.65
CA GLU A 203 -41.21 -21.32 -68.98
C GLU A 203 -40.97 -20.06 -69.85
#